data_AF-A0A7C5ZJW5-F1
#
_entry.id   AF-A0A7C5ZJW5-F1
#
_cell.length_a   1.000
_cell.length_b   1.000
_cell.length_c   1.000
_cell.angle_alpha   90.00
_cell.angle_beta   90.00
_cell.angle_gamma   90.00
#
_symmetry.space_group_name_H-M   'P 1'
#
loop_
_entity.id
_entity.type
_entity.pdbx_description
1 polymer ?
#
loop_
_entity_poly.entity_id
_entity_poly.type
_entity_poly.pdbx_seq_one_letter_code
_entity_poly.pdbx_strand_id
1 'polypeptide(L)'
;MIPLRSRRVYSRDDLCRDCQACALGCSLLHTGACGLGLARLVITKDMASYRFAINICRHCEHPDCVEACPTGALALDSRGVAVL
;
A
#
# COMPACT_ATOMS: atom_id res chain seq x y z
N MET A 1 -13.20 -27.72 2.90
CA MET A 1 -13.12 -26.51 2.05
C MET A 1 -12.86 -25.32 2.96
N ILE A 2 -11.58 -24.99 3.20
CA ILE A 2 -11.19 -23.93 4.14
C ILE A 2 -11.36 -22.59 3.41
N PRO A 3 -12.15 -21.63 3.93
CA PRO A 3 -12.34 -20.35 3.26
C PRO A 3 -10.98 -19.63 3.18
N LEU A 4 -10.65 -19.10 2.00
CA LEU A 4 -9.41 -18.38 1.75
C LEU A 4 -9.31 -17.22 2.75
N ARG A 5 -8.51 -17.40 3.81
CA ARG A 5 -8.22 -16.35 4.80
C ARG A 5 -7.75 -15.10 4.06
N SER A 6 -8.47 -13.99 4.21
CA SER A 6 -8.06 -12.66 3.75
C SER A 6 -6.61 -12.40 4.18
N ARG A 7 -5.68 -12.36 3.22
CA ARG A 7 -4.28 -12.03 3.50
C ARG A 7 -4.19 -10.52 3.75
N ARG A 8 -3.96 -10.13 4.99
CA ARG A 8 -3.73 -8.74 5.38
C ARG A 8 -2.23 -8.47 5.44
N VAL A 9 -1.82 -7.30 5.00
CA VAL A 9 -0.43 -6.81 5.13
C VAL A 9 -0.40 -5.79 6.26
N TYR A 10 0.56 -5.91 7.16
CA TYR A 10 0.75 -5.00 8.29
C TYR A 10 2.18 -4.47 8.30
N SER A 11 2.33 -3.16 8.37
CA SER A 11 3.63 -2.48 8.51
C SER A 11 4.02 -2.38 9.99
N ARG A 12 5.33 -2.53 10.25
CA ARG A 12 5.94 -2.32 11.56
C ARG A 12 6.85 -1.10 11.51
N ASP A 13 6.26 0.05 11.79
CA ASP A 13 6.93 1.35 11.71
C ASP A 13 8.09 1.47 12.70
N ASP A 14 8.02 0.79 13.85
CA ASP A 14 9.06 0.71 14.88
C ASP A 14 10.36 0.06 14.37
N LEU A 15 10.28 -0.76 13.33
CA LEU A 15 11.43 -1.43 12.71
C LEU A 15 11.91 -0.74 11.44
N CYS A 16 11.21 0.28 10.95
CA CYS A 16 11.56 0.94 9.70
C CYS A 16 12.84 1.77 9.86
N ARG A 17 13.71 1.74 8.84
CA ARG A 17 14.99 2.49 8.79
C ARG A 17 15.18 3.23 7.48
N ASP A 18 14.08 3.53 6.79
CA ASP A 18 14.07 4.33 5.56
C ASP A 18 14.98 3.79 4.43
N CYS A 19 15.18 2.47 4.35
CA CYS A 19 16.06 1.87 3.34
C CYS A 19 15.48 1.89 1.92
N GLN A 20 14.21 2.27 1.76
CA GLN A 20 13.47 2.32 0.48
C GLN A 20 13.37 1.00 -0.29
N ALA A 21 13.82 -0.13 0.25
CA ALA A 21 13.80 -1.42 -0.43
C ALA A 21 12.38 -1.87 -0.80
N CYS A 22 11.40 -1.66 0.08
CA CYS A 22 10.00 -2.01 -0.18
C CYS A 22 9.39 -1.13 -1.30
N ALA A 23 9.70 0.17 -1.33
CA ALA A 23 9.25 1.08 -2.38
C ALA A 23 9.84 0.71 -3.74
N LEU A 24 11.17 0.50 -3.80
CA LEU A 24 11.86 0.09 -5.01
C LEU A 24 11.40 -1.28 -5.52
N GLY A 25 11.20 -2.25 -4.62
CA GLY A 25 10.66 -3.56 -4.98
C GLY A 25 9.24 -3.46 -5.54
N CYS A 26 8.40 -2.61 -4.96
CA CYS A 26 7.05 -2.36 -5.45
C CYS A 26 7.05 -1.72 -6.85
N SER A 27 7.85 -0.68 -7.06
CA SER A 27 7.92 -0.03 -8.37
C SER A 27 8.45 -0.99 -9.43
N LEU A 28 9.53 -1.70 -9.14
CA LEU A 28 10.11 -2.67 -10.07
C LEU A 28 9.11 -3.75 -10.47
N LEU A 29 8.36 -4.30 -9.50
CA LEU A 29 7.36 -5.34 -9.76
C LEU A 29 6.20 -4.84 -10.64
N HIS A 30 5.72 -3.62 -10.40
CA HIS A 30 4.49 -3.13 -11.04
C HIS A 30 4.70 -2.29 -12.29
N THR A 31 5.88 -1.69 -12.46
CA THR A 31 6.18 -0.79 -13.59
C THR A 31 7.40 -1.22 -14.40
N GLY A 32 8.19 -2.18 -13.91
CA GLY A 32 9.46 -2.58 -14.52
C GLY A 32 10.61 -1.59 -14.28
N ALA A 33 10.39 -0.52 -13.50
CA ALA A 33 11.39 0.50 -13.23
C ALA A 33 11.55 0.77 -11.72
N CYS A 34 12.79 1.08 -11.32
CA CYS A 34 13.11 1.50 -9.96
C CYS A 34 12.84 3.00 -9.81
N GLY A 35 11.87 3.37 -8.98
CA GLY A 35 11.58 4.78 -8.70
C GLY A 35 10.58 4.95 -7.56
N LEU A 36 10.90 5.81 -6.61
CA LEU A 36 10.06 6.00 -5.42
C LEU A 36 8.66 6.54 -5.77
N GLY A 37 8.56 7.44 -6.75
CA GLY A 37 7.28 7.97 -7.23
C GLY A 37 6.46 6.98 -8.07
N LEU A 38 7.03 5.83 -8.43
CA LEU A 38 6.33 4.76 -9.15
C LEU A 38 5.83 3.65 -8.21
N ALA A 39 6.19 3.71 -6.93
CA ALA A 39 5.75 2.74 -5.93
C ALA A 39 4.29 3.02 -5.51
N ARG A 40 3.57 1.95 -5.14
CA ARG A 40 2.20 2.03 -4.59
C ARG A 40 2.17 2.20 -3.06
N LEU A 41 3.31 2.59 -2.48
CA LEU A 41 3.49 2.88 -1.05
C LEU A 41 4.46 4.04 -0.86
N VAL A 42 4.40 4.68 0.30
CA VAL A 42 5.28 5.79 0.66
C VAL A 42 5.76 5.68 2.10
N ILE A 43 7.04 5.96 2.34
CA ILE A 43 7.61 6.10 3.68
C ILE A 43 7.57 7.59 4.03
N THR A 44 6.75 7.97 5.01
CA THR A 44 6.77 9.32 5.57
C THR A 44 7.79 9.40 6.69
N LYS A 45 8.43 10.56 6.82
CA LYS A 45 9.57 10.76 7.71
C LYS A 45 9.29 11.92 8.64
N ASP A 46 9.34 11.66 9.93
CA ASP A 46 9.50 12.70 10.95
C ASP A 46 10.96 12.70 11.37
N MET A 47 11.73 13.61 10.78
CA MET A 47 13.16 13.73 11.04
C MET A 47 13.48 14.32 12.41
N ALA A 48 12.54 15.04 13.04
CA ALA A 48 12.76 15.63 14.36
C ALA A 48 12.74 14.55 15.45
N SER A 49 11.84 13.57 15.33
CA SER A 49 11.76 12.43 16.25
C SER A 49 12.46 11.16 15.74
N TYR A 50 13.07 11.23 14.55
CA TYR A 50 13.67 10.09 13.84
C TYR A 50 12.71 8.90 13.72
N ARG A 51 11.45 9.18 13.33
CA ARG A 51 10.40 8.17 13.13
C ARG A 51 10.03 8.08 11.66
N PHE A 52 9.73 6.86 11.23
CA PHE A 52 9.32 6.55 9.87
C PHE A 52 8.00 5.80 9.91
N ALA A 53 7.06 6.15 9.04
CA ALA A 53 5.81 5.41 8.88
C ALA A 53 5.68 4.87 7.46
N ILE A 54 5.38 3.59 7.34
CA ILE A 54 5.21 2.91 6.06
C ILE A 54 3.73 2.95 5.69
N ASN A 55 3.36 3.83 4.76
CA ASN A 55 1.99 4.03 4.34
C ASN A 55 1.72 3.22 3.07
N ILE A 56 0.82 2.24 3.20
CA ILE A 56 0.34 1.38 2.11
C ILE A 56 -1.16 1.57 1.93
N CYS A 57 -1.70 1.19 0.76
CA CYS A 57 -3.13 0.96 0.66
C CYS A 57 -3.52 -0.14 1.66
N ARG A 58 -4.45 0.16 2.57
CA ARG A 58 -4.90 -0.80 3.59
C ARG A 58 -5.86 -1.85 3.03
N HIS A 59 -6.34 -1.65 1.80
CA HIS A 59 -7.43 -2.42 1.20
C HIS A 59 -8.58 -2.57 2.21
N CYS A 60 -9.12 -1.43 2.62
CA CYS A 60 -10.17 -1.34 3.62
C CYS A 60 -11.36 -2.21 3.22
N GLU A 61 -11.97 -2.86 4.21
CA GLU A 61 -13.18 -3.67 4.01
C GLU A 61 -14.36 -2.83 3.50
N HIS A 62 -14.43 -1.58 3.95
CA HIS A 62 -15.40 -0.57 3.52
C HIS A 62 -14.58 0.63 3.01
N PRO A 63 -14.18 0.65 1.73
CA PRO A 63 -13.27 1.66 1.21
C PRO A 63 -14.01 2.92 0.76
N ASP A 64 -13.96 3.98 1.59
CA ASP A 64 -14.55 5.29 1.27
C ASP A 64 -14.05 5.86 -0.07
N CYS A 65 -12.83 5.53 -0.48
CA CYS A 65 -12.26 5.96 -1.75
C CYS A 65 -12.96 5.37 -2.98
N VAL A 66 -13.51 4.15 -2.87
CA VAL A 66 -14.30 3.52 -3.94
C VAL A 66 -15.66 4.23 -4.03
N GLU A 67 -16.34 4.40 -2.89
CA GLU A 67 -17.64 5.08 -2.82
C GLU A 67 -17.59 6.53 -3.31
N ALA A 68 -16.50 7.24 -3.03
CA ALA A 68 -16.31 8.63 -3.45
C ALA A 68 -15.91 8.79 -4.93
N CYS A 69 -15.65 7.70 -5.68
CA CYS A 69 -15.12 7.78 -7.04
C CYS A 69 -16.21 8.13 -8.06
N PRO A 70 -16.19 9.33 -8.67
CA PRO A 70 -17.28 9.77 -9.55
C PRO A 70 -17.28 9.08 -10.91
N THR A 71 -16.14 8.52 -11.33
CA THR A 71 -15.97 7.85 -12.63
C THR A 71 -16.15 6.34 -12.55
N GLY A 72 -16.24 5.77 -11.35
CA GLY A 72 -16.23 4.31 -11.16
C GLY A 72 -14.89 3.65 -11.53
N ALA A 73 -13.79 4.40 -11.53
CA ALA A 73 -12.46 3.87 -11.82
C ALA A 73 -11.90 2.97 -10.70
N LEU A 74 -12.40 3.12 -9.47
CA LEU A 74 -12.00 2.31 -8.31
C LEU A 74 -13.04 1.22 -8.06
N ALA A 75 -12.58 -0.01 -7.78
CA ALA A 75 -13.45 -1.14 -7.45
C ALA A 75 -12.80 -2.12 -6.46
N LEU A 76 -13.61 -2.96 -5.82
CA LEU A 76 -13.13 -4.12 -5.06
C LEU A 76 -13.06 -5.33 -6.00
N ASP A 77 -11.93 -6.04 -5.99
CA ASP A 77 -11.83 -7.33 -6.69
C ASP A 77 -12.53 -8.46 -5.91
N SER A 78 -12.54 -9.67 -6.50
CA SER A 78 -13.16 -10.86 -5.89
C SER A 78 -12.52 -11.31 -4.57
N ARG A 79 -11.38 -10.70 -4.18
CA ARG A 79 -10.65 -10.98 -2.93
C ARG A 79 -10.85 -9.86 -1.90
N GLY A 80 -11.64 -8.83 -2.21
CA GLY A 80 -11.82 -7.66 -1.36
C GLY A 80 -10.65 -6.68 -1.39
N VAL A 81 -9.86 -6.69 -2.47
CA VAL A 81 -8.73 -5.77 -2.65
C VAL A 81 -9.18 -4.59 -3.51
N ALA A 82 -9.05 -3.36 -2.98
CA ALA A 82 -9.32 -2.15 -3.76
C ALA A 82 -8.29 -1.97 -4.89
N VAL A 83 -8.78 -1.82 -6.12
CA VAL A 83 -8.01 -1.68 -7.36
C VAL A 83 -8.49 -0.48 -8.19
N LEU A 84 -7.60 0.06 -9.03
CA LEU A 84 -7.91 0.99 -10.13
C LEU A 84 -7.93 0.25 -11.47
#